data_AF-A0A355RYN8-F1
#
_entry.id   AF-A0A355RYN8-F1
#
_cell.length_a   1.000
_cell.length_b   1.000
_cell.length_c   1.000
_cell.angle_alpha   90.00
_cell.angle_beta   90.00
_cell.angle_gamma   90.00
#
_symmetry.space_group_name_H-M   'P 1'
#
loop_
_entity.id
_entity.type
_entity.pdbx_description
1 polymer ?
#
loop_
_entity_poly.entity_id
_entity_poly.type
_entity_poly.pdbx_seq_one_letter_code
_entity_poly.pdbx_strand_id
1 'polypeptide(L)'
;MKNISLMMITAVVMILFIPLIINGLGKYNVPVNVKPIPESAQSQNTVKTDPSSRDGSTITEYTVDEGPEIKVFDAQNNKLMKMKLEEYIRGVVAGEMPAGFEIEALKAQAVAARTYAITRMLAYGGKGCAEHQGADICTDPTHCQAWISKEECLKSWSPVEASEKWAKITAAVDSTNNMILVYDAVPVMYPMYFSTSSGKTENSGDIFSYQYPYLRSVSSPDEQVAPKFTSSVSFSNDEFAKKFNQSGYGIKLDKAKLSSQVK
;
A
#
# COMPACT_ATOMS: atom_id res chain seq x y z
N MET A 1 10.75 -28.23 51.41
CA MET A 1 11.92 -28.03 50.54
C MET A 1 11.87 -28.83 49.23
N LYS A 2 11.45 -30.11 49.23
CA LYS A 2 11.36 -30.94 48.00
C LYS A 2 10.47 -30.34 46.89
N ASN A 3 9.35 -29.71 47.24
CA ASN A 3 8.41 -29.15 46.24
C ASN A 3 8.91 -27.84 45.61
N ILE A 4 9.68 -27.04 46.34
CA ILE A 4 10.25 -25.77 45.85
C ILE A 4 11.39 -26.04 44.88
N SER A 5 12.22 -27.05 45.18
CA SER A 5 13.29 -27.49 44.29
C SER A 5 12.72 -28.07 42.98
N LEU A 6 11.61 -28.81 43.04
CA LEU A 6 10.94 -29.32 41.84
C LEU A 6 10.34 -28.20 40.98
N MET A 7 9.71 -27.18 41.59
CA MET A 7 9.18 -26.02 40.87
C MET A 7 10.28 -25.20 40.17
N MET A 8 11.41 -24.98 40.84
CA MET A 8 12.54 -24.26 40.26
C MET A 8 13.15 -25.02 39.06
N ILE A 9 13.27 -26.35 39.16
CA ILE A 9 13.75 -27.19 38.06
C ILE A 9 12.77 -27.13 36.87
N THR A 10 11.46 -27.20 37.11
CA THR A 10 10.47 -27.08 36.03
C THR A 10 10.46 -25.71 35.34
N ALA A 11 10.68 -24.62 36.09
CA ALA A 11 10.74 -23.27 35.53
C ALA A 11 11.99 -23.07 34.66
N VAL A 12 13.15 -23.58 35.12
CA VAL A 12 14.41 -23.51 34.35
C VAL A 12 14.33 -24.35 33.08
N VAL A 13 13.71 -25.53 33.13
CA VAL A 13 13.47 -26.36 31.93
C VAL A 13 12.54 -25.63 30.95
N MET A 14 11.45 -25.01 31.39
CA MET A 14 10.60 -24.23 30.48
C MET A 14 11.35 -23.07 29.82
N ILE A 15 12.13 -22.30 30.57
CA ILE A 15 12.88 -21.14 30.03
C ILE A 15 13.94 -21.57 29.02
N LEU A 16 14.58 -22.73 29.20
CA LEU A 16 15.59 -23.25 28.27
C LEU A 16 14.98 -23.90 27.02
N PHE A 17 13.75 -24.42 27.09
CA PHE A 17 13.08 -25.04 25.94
C PHE A 17 12.14 -24.11 25.17
N ILE A 18 11.69 -22.98 25.73
CA ILE A 18 10.90 -21.97 25.00
C ILE A 18 11.64 -21.45 23.74
N PRO A 19 12.96 -21.11 23.79
CA PRO A 19 13.70 -20.70 22.59
C PRO A 19 13.83 -21.80 21.53
N LEU A 20 13.87 -23.08 21.96
CA LEU A 20 13.91 -24.24 21.07
C LEU A 20 12.56 -24.48 20.38
N ILE A 21 11.44 -24.13 21.03
CA ILE A 21 10.11 -24.16 20.42
C ILE A 21 9.93 -22.98 19.45
N ILE A 22 10.44 -21.79 19.79
CA ILE A 22 10.37 -20.59 18.94
C ILE A 22 11.25 -20.75 17.67
N ASN A 23 12.45 -21.34 17.79
CA ASN A 23 13.35 -21.55 16.65
C ASN A 23 13.16 -22.90 15.95
N GLY A 24 12.39 -23.84 16.53
CA GLY A 24 12.14 -25.19 16.01
C GLY A 24 10.80 -25.35 15.27
N LEU A 25 9.89 -24.37 15.36
CA LEU A 25 8.69 -24.31 14.51
C LEU A 25 9.04 -23.62 13.19
N GLY A 26 9.85 -24.32 12.40
CA GLY A 26 9.93 -24.09 10.97
C GLY A 26 8.54 -24.20 10.34
N LYS A 27 8.24 -23.22 9.49
CA LYS A 27 6.99 -22.99 8.75
C LYS A 27 5.90 -22.33 9.61
N TYR A 28 5.83 -21.01 9.52
CA TYR A 28 4.59 -20.28 9.72
C TYR A 28 3.56 -20.77 8.70
N ASN A 29 2.88 -21.88 9.00
CA ASN A 29 1.67 -22.28 8.31
C ASN A 29 0.57 -21.32 8.78
N VAL A 30 0.49 -20.15 8.16
CA VAL A 30 -0.76 -19.42 8.13
C VAL A 30 -1.72 -20.32 7.36
N PRO A 31 -2.84 -20.83 7.95
CA PRO A 31 -3.82 -21.57 7.18
C PRO A 31 -4.49 -20.58 6.22
N VAL A 32 -3.96 -20.49 5.00
CA VAL A 32 -4.55 -19.65 3.96
C VAL A 32 -5.70 -20.44 3.35
N ASN A 33 -6.92 -20.15 3.80
CA ASN A 33 -8.11 -20.61 3.12
C ASN A 33 -8.35 -19.70 1.89
N VAL A 34 -7.55 -19.87 0.84
CA VAL A 34 -7.77 -19.20 -0.45
C VAL A 34 -8.89 -19.95 -1.16
N LYS A 35 -10.06 -19.34 -1.31
CA LYS A 35 -11.00 -19.80 -2.32
C LYS A 35 -10.37 -19.58 -3.70
N PRO A 36 -10.38 -20.57 -4.61
CA PRO A 36 -9.91 -20.38 -5.98
C PRO A 36 -10.55 -19.13 -6.59
N ILE A 37 -9.74 -18.33 -7.29
CA ILE A 37 -10.23 -17.20 -8.08
C ILE A 37 -11.31 -17.75 -9.04
N PRO A 38 -12.52 -17.16 -9.08
CA PRO A 38 -13.58 -17.63 -9.96
C PRO A 38 -13.11 -17.64 -11.41
N GLU A 39 -13.46 -18.71 -12.14
CA GLU A 39 -13.13 -18.95 -13.54
C GLU A 39 -13.68 -17.88 -14.52
N SER A 40 -14.45 -16.91 -14.02
CA SER A 40 -15.01 -15.78 -14.77
C SER A 40 -13.99 -14.68 -15.14
N ALA A 41 -12.70 -14.86 -14.85
CA ALA A 41 -11.62 -13.95 -15.23
C ALA A 41 -10.98 -14.27 -16.60
N GLN A 42 -11.66 -15.06 -17.44
CA GLN A 42 -11.25 -15.26 -18.84
C GLN A 42 -11.89 -14.19 -19.72
N SER A 43 -11.06 -13.31 -20.29
CA SER A 43 -11.47 -12.26 -21.24
C SER A 43 -12.26 -12.84 -22.41
N GLN A 44 -13.51 -12.42 -22.59
CA GLN A 44 -14.29 -12.78 -23.78
C GLN A 44 -13.96 -11.82 -24.92
N ASN A 45 -13.24 -12.32 -25.93
CA ASN A 45 -13.01 -11.59 -27.18
C ASN A 45 -14.28 -11.68 -28.05
N THR A 46 -15.07 -10.61 -28.13
CA THR A 46 -16.13 -10.50 -29.15
C THR A 46 -15.60 -9.78 -30.39
N VAL A 47 -15.39 -10.54 -31.47
CA VAL A 47 -15.06 -9.99 -32.78
C VAL A 47 -16.35 -9.44 -33.42
N LYS A 48 -16.41 -8.12 -33.64
CA LYS A 48 -17.40 -7.52 -34.54
C LYS A 48 -16.68 -7.06 -35.80
N THR A 49 -17.10 -7.57 -36.96
CA THR A 49 -16.60 -7.15 -38.26
C THR A 49 -17.37 -5.91 -38.73
N ASP A 50 -16.66 -4.82 -39.04
CA ASP A 50 -17.23 -3.66 -39.75
C ASP A 50 -17.44 -4.04 -41.24
N PRO A 51 -18.67 -4.03 -41.76
CA PRO A 51 -18.94 -4.35 -43.17
C PRO A 51 -18.40 -3.32 -44.17
N SER A 52 -17.86 -2.18 -43.71
CA SER A 52 -17.48 -1.05 -44.57
C SER A 52 -15.97 -0.85 -44.79
N SER A 53 -15.11 -1.63 -44.11
CA SER A 53 -13.66 -1.57 -44.29
C SER A 53 -13.21 -2.24 -45.60
N ARG A 54 -12.69 -1.45 -46.55
CA ARG A 54 -12.15 -1.93 -47.84
C ARG A 54 -10.68 -2.39 -47.78
N ASP A 55 -10.05 -2.34 -46.61
CA ASP A 55 -8.62 -2.68 -46.42
C ASP A 55 -8.41 -3.96 -45.61
N GLY A 56 -9.46 -4.60 -45.08
CA GLY A 56 -9.29 -5.80 -44.25
C GLY A 56 -8.52 -5.56 -42.95
N SER A 57 -8.22 -4.29 -42.60
CA SER A 57 -7.71 -3.90 -41.30
C SER A 57 -8.79 -4.15 -40.25
N THR A 58 -8.70 -5.30 -39.58
CA THR A 58 -9.48 -5.65 -38.39
C THR A 58 -9.07 -4.72 -37.25
N ILE A 59 -9.88 -3.69 -36.98
CA ILE A 59 -9.75 -2.92 -35.73
C ILE A 59 -10.27 -3.83 -34.62
N THR A 60 -9.37 -4.46 -33.88
CA THR A 60 -9.74 -5.20 -32.69
C THR A 60 -9.98 -4.16 -31.61
N GLU A 61 -11.25 -3.80 -31.35
CA GLU A 61 -11.60 -3.06 -30.13
C GLU A 61 -11.27 -3.95 -28.94
N TYR A 62 -10.08 -3.77 -28.37
CA TYR A 62 -9.73 -4.38 -27.09
C TYR A 62 -10.57 -3.68 -26.02
N THR A 63 -11.68 -4.28 -25.61
CA THR A 63 -12.33 -3.91 -24.36
C THR A 63 -11.37 -4.32 -23.24
N VAL A 64 -10.65 -3.34 -22.68
CA VAL A 64 -9.82 -3.55 -21.50
C VAL A 64 -10.74 -4.07 -20.39
N ASP A 65 -10.38 -5.20 -19.79
CA ASP A 65 -11.09 -5.71 -18.62
C ASP A 65 -10.87 -4.73 -17.46
N GLU A 66 -11.90 -3.96 -17.12
CA GLU A 66 -11.87 -2.99 -16.02
C GLU A 66 -11.93 -3.66 -14.62
N GLY A 67 -12.01 -5.00 -14.60
CA GLY A 67 -11.91 -5.80 -13.39
C GLY A 67 -13.20 -5.83 -12.56
N PRO A 68 -13.10 -6.34 -11.32
CA PRO A 68 -14.24 -6.45 -10.40
C PRO A 68 -14.72 -5.07 -9.92
N GLU A 69 -15.92 -5.02 -9.34
CA GLU A 69 -16.41 -3.84 -8.63
C GLU A 69 -15.75 -3.73 -7.25
N ILE A 70 -15.28 -2.55 -6.87
CA ILE A 70 -14.73 -2.21 -5.56
C ILE A 70 -15.61 -1.15 -4.87
N LYS A 71 -15.82 -1.30 -3.55
CA LYS A 71 -16.53 -0.31 -2.72
C LYS A 71 -15.53 0.60 -2.03
N VAL A 72 -15.53 1.87 -2.41
CA VAL A 72 -14.56 2.88 -1.94
C VAL A 72 -15.29 3.91 -1.08
N PHE A 73 -14.82 4.12 0.15
CA PHE A 73 -15.30 5.23 0.97
C PHE A 73 -14.50 6.50 0.67
N ASP A 74 -15.17 7.51 0.12
CA ASP A 74 -14.63 8.84 -0.07
C ASP A 74 -14.57 9.57 1.27
N ALA A 75 -13.37 9.70 1.83
CA ALA A 75 -13.12 10.36 3.10
C ALA A 75 -13.40 11.88 3.05
N GLN A 76 -13.25 12.51 1.88
CA GLN A 76 -13.46 13.97 1.74
C GLN A 76 -14.95 14.31 1.70
N ASN A 77 -15.73 13.52 0.93
CA ASN A 77 -17.16 13.76 0.75
C ASN A 77 -18.05 12.90 1.67
N ASN A 78 -17.44 12.09 2.54
CA ASN A 78 -18.12 11.18 3.48
C ASN A 78 -19.15 10.28 2.76
N LYS A 79 -18.74 9.63 1.67
CA LYS A 79 -19.64 8.90 0.76
C LYS A 79 -19.10 7.54 0.36
N LEU A 80 -19.94 6.51 0.42
CA LEU A 80 -19.61 5.20 -0.16
C LEU A 80 -19.88 5.21 -1.67
N MET A 81 -18.85 4.84 -2.44
CA MET A 81 -18.86 4.75 -3.89
C MET A 81 -18.63 3.32 -4.34
N LYS A 82 -19.07 3.02 -5.57
CA LYS A 82 -18.80 1.76 -6.27
C LYS A 82 -18.23 2.12 -7.63
N MET A 83 -17.13 1.49 -7.99
CA MET A 83 -16.47 1.69 -9.27
C MET A 83 -15.74 0.42 -9.69
N LYS A 84 -15.26 0.41 -10.93
CA LYS A 84 -14.40 -0.67 -11.40
C LYS A 84 -13.02 -0.59 -10.76
N LEU A 85 -12.39 -1.75 -10.54
CA LEU A 85 -11.08 -1.81 -9.89
C LEU A 85 -10.04 -1.00 -10.67
N GLU A 86 -9.97 -1.16 -11.99
CA GLU A 86 -8.98 -0.43 -12.80
C GLU A 86 -9.27 1.08 -12.85
N GLU A 87 -10.53 1.50 -12.75
CA GLU A 87 -10.90 2.91 -12.56
C GLU A 87 -10.36 3.45 -11.22
N TYR A 88 -10.53 2.68 -10.14
CA TYR A 88 -9.98 3.01 -8.83
C TYR A 88 -8.44 3.12 -8.87
N ILE A 89 -7.75 2.16 -9.50
CA ILE A 89 -6.28 2.15 -9.58
C ILE A 89 -5.73 3.37 -10.33
N ARG A 90 -6.40 3.84 -11.41
CA ARG A 90 -5.98 5.08 -12.08
C ARG A 90 -6.02 6.29 -11.14
N GLY A 91 -7.07 6.40 -10.31
CA GLY A 91 -7.17 7.44 -9.29
C GLY A 91 -6.14 7.32 -8.17
N VAL A 92 -5.77 6.09 -7.76
CA VAL A 92 -4.69 5.87 -6.79
C VAL A 92 -3.35 6.29 -7.36
N VAL A 93 -2.99 5.83 -8.55
CA VAL A 93 -1.72 6.19 -9.20
C VAL A 93 -1.60 7.71 -9.36
N ALA A 94 -2.69 8.38 -9.74
CA ALA A 94 -2.72 9.83 -9.87
C ALA A 94 -2.59 10.58 -8.53
N GLY A 95 -3.08 9.99 -7.43
CA GLY A 95 -3.05 10.59 -6.09
C GLY A 95 -1.74 10.35 -5.35
N GLU A 96 -1.11 9.20 -5.57
CA GLU A 96 0.12 8.78 -4.89
C GLU A 96 1.39 9.26 -5.58
N MET A 97 1.39 9.34 -6.91
CA MET A 97 2.61 9.59 -7.66
C MET A 97 2.45 10.70 -8.72
N PRO A 98 3.43 11.61 -8.86
CA PRO A 98 3.36 12.62 -9.91
C PRO A 98 3.30 12.00 -11.30
N ALA A 99 2.34 12.44 -12.14
CA ALA A 99 2.18 11.95 -13.51
C ALA A 99 3.43 12.13 -14.40
N GLY A 100 4.32 13.06 -14.02
CA GLY A 100 5.60 13.30 -14.69
C GLY A 100 6.65 12.20 -14.47
N PHE A 101 6.47 11.31 -13.49
CA PHE A 101 7.42 10.23 -13.20
C PHE A 101 7.52 9.23 -14.35
N GLU A 102 8.59 8.45 -14.37
CA GLU A 102 8.85 7.44 -15.39
C GLU A 102 7.71 6.43 -15.51
N ILE A 103 7.44 5.96 -16.74
CA ILE A 103 6.31 5.06 -17.01
C ILE A 103 6.43 3.74 -16.24
N GLU A 104 7.64 3.19 -16.09
CA GLU A 104 7.87 1.97 -15.34
C GLU A 104 7.63 2.17 -13.83
N ALA A 105 7.88 3.37 -13.30
CA ALA A 105 7.51 3.70 -11.92
C ALA A 105 5.98 3.75 -11.76
N LEU A 106 5.25 4.32 -12.74
CA LEU A 106 3.77 4.36 -12.72
C LEU A 106 3.19 2.94 -12.78
N LYS A 107 3.78 2.06 -13.59
CA LYS A 107 3.42 0.65 -13.65
C LYS A 107 3.66 -0.05 -12.32
N ALA A 108 4.83 0.12 -11.70
CA ALA A 108 5.13 -0.46 -10.39
C ALA A 108 4.13 0.00 -9.32
N GLN A 109 3.78 1.28 -9.30
CA GLN A 109 2.76 1.85 -8.40
C GLN A 109 1.38 1.23 -8.66
N ALA A 110 0.99 1.06 -9.93
CA ALA A 110 -0.30 0.44 -10.28
C ALA A 110 -0.40 -1.01 -9.75
N VAL A 111 0.65 -1.81 -9.93
CA VAL A 111 0.71 -3.20 -9.43
C VAL A 111 0.63 -3.23 -7.90
N ALA A 112 1.39 -2.37 -7.20
CA ALA A 112 1.36 -2.29 -5.74
C ALA A 112 -0.04 -1.87 -5.24
N ALA A 113 -0.64 -0.85 -5.84
CA ALA A 113 -1.96 -0.37 -5.48
C ALA A 113 -3.06 -1.41 -5.71
N ARG A 114 -3.01 -2.11 -6.85
CA ARG A 114 -3.95 -3.19 -7.17
C ARG A 114 -3.84 -4.34 -6.17
N THR A 115 -2.62 -4.71 -5.80
CA THR A 115 -2.37 -5.74 -4.79
C THR A 115 -2.98 -5.31 -3.45
N TYR A 116 -2.77 -4.05 -3.03
CA TYR A 116 -3.35 -3.52 -1.80
C TYR A 116 -4.88 -3.60 -1.84
N ALA A 117 -5.50 -3.09 -2.90
CA ALA A 117 -6.96 -3.09 -3.06
C ALA A 117 -7.55 -4.50 -2.99
N ILE A 118 -7.03 -5.45 -3.78
CA ILE A 118 -7.53 -6.84 -3.83
C ILE A 118 -7.44 -7.53 -2.47
N THR A 119 -6.34 -7.35 -1.73
CA THR A 119 -6.19 -7.97 -0.40
C THR A 119 -7.16 -7.42 0.65
N ARG A 120 -7.75 -6.25 0.40
CA ARG A 120 -8.76 -5.63 1.28
C ARG A 120 -10.18 -5.99 0.87
N MET A 121 -10.42 -6.21 -0.42
CA MET A 121 -11.75 -6.50 -0.96
C MET A 121 -12.41 -7.72 -0.34
N LEU A 122 -13.64 -7.54 0.13
CA LEU A 122 -14.46 -8.60 0.73
C LEU A 122 -14.72 -9.75 -0.26
N ALA A 123 -14.86 -9.42 -1.55
CA ALA A 123 -15.08 -10.38 -2.63
C ALA A 123 -13.95 -11.42 -2.76
N TYR A 124 -12.73 -11.06 -2.34
CA TYR A 124 -11.54 -11.92 -2.35
C TYR A 124 -11.15 -12.41 -0.94
N GLY A 125 -12.05 -12.30 0.03
CA GLY A 125 -11.81 -12.76 1.41
C GLY A 125 -11.03 -11.78 2.28
N GLY A 126 -10.82 -10.54 1.81
CA GLY A 126 -10.30 -9.45 2.61
C GLY A 126 -11.25 -9.05 3.74
N LYS A 127 -10.76 -8.21 4.67
CA LYS A 127 -11.54 -7.73 5.82
C LYS A 127 -12.28 -6.40 5.56
N GLY A 128 -12.10 -5.82 4.38
CA GLY A 128 -12.57 -4.48 4.05
C GLY A 128 -11.83 -3.38 4.82
N CYS A 129 -12.41 -2.19 4.79
CA CYS A 129 -11.91 -1.02 5.46
C CYS A 129 -12.27 -1.06 6.96
N ALA A 130 -11.27 -0.97 7.84
CA ALA A 130 -11.48 -1.06 9.28
C ALA A 130 -12.22 0.16 9.86
N GLU A 131 -12.02 1.34 9.29
CA GLU A 131 -12.65 2.59 9.75
C GLU A 131 -14.05 2.84 9.16
N HIS A 132 -14.37 2.18 8.05
CA HIS A 132 -15.58 2.44 7.28
C HIS A 132 -16.30 1.14 6.93
N GLN A 133 -17.25 0.75 7.80
CA GLN A 133 -18.01 -0.48 7.65
C GLN A 133 -18.72 -0.56 6.28
N GLY A 134 -18.54 -1.69 5.59
CA GLY A 134 -19.15 -1.95 4.30
C GLY A 134 -18.36 -1.45 3.09
N ALA A 135 -17.27 -0.70 3.30
CA ALA A 135 -16.29 -0.37 2.26
C ALA A 135 -15.18 -1.43 2.21
N ASP A 136 -14.63 -1.64 1.01
CA ASP A 136 -13.40 -2.42 0.82
C ASP A 136 -12.18 -1.57 1.22
N ILE A 137 -12.21 -0.27 0.90
CA ILE A 137 -11.09 0.67 1.07
C ILE A 137 -11.61 2.11 1.27
N CYS A 138 -10.75 3.04 1.70
CA CYS A 138 -11.05 4.48 1.71
C CYS A 138 -9.97 5.32 1.02
N THR A 139 -10.31 6.57 0.74
CA THR A 139 -9.43 7.55 0.07
C THR A 139 -8.54 8.35 1.02
N ASP A 140 -8.53 8.01 2.31
CA ASP A 140 -7.61 8.61 3.29
C ASP A 140 -6.22 7.97 3.17
N PRO A 141 -5.18 8.72 2.76
CA PRO A 141 -3.83 8.20 2.62
C PRO A 141 -3.16 7.82 3.95
N THR A 142 -3.69 8.26 5.08
CA THR A 142 -3.17 7.91 6.41
C THR A 142 -3.65 6.53 6.88
N HIS A 143 -4.72 6.00 6.28
CA HIS A 143 -5.30 4.70 6.61
C HIS A 143 -5.24 3.69 5.45
N CYS A 144 -5.50 4.13 4.22
CA CYS A 144 -5.46 3.30 3.02
C CYS A 144 -4.50 3.88 1.98
N GLN A 145 -5.02 4.49 0.92
CA GLN A 145 -4.21 4.99 -0.19
C GLN A 145 -4.76 6.34 -0.62
N ALA A 146 -3.88 7.24 -1.04
CA ALA A 146 -4.30 8.47 -1.69
C ALA A 146 -5.09 8.12 -2.93
N TRP A 147 -6.20 8.84 -3.15
CA TRP A 147 -7.01 8.71 -4.34
C TRP A 147 -7.56 10.08 -4.70
N ILE A 148 -7.61 10.34 -5.99
CA ILE A 148 -8.16 11.56 -6.56
C ILE A 148 -8.97 11.19 -7.81
N SER A 149 -10.13 11.82 -7.99
CA SER A 149 -10.97 11.55 -9.15
C SER A 149 -10.31 12.06 -10.44
N LYS A 150 -10.67 11.46 -11.58
CA LYS A 150 -10.22 11.96 -12.89
C LYS A 150 -10.57 13.43 -13.07
N GLU A 151 -11.78 13.83 -12.68
CA GLU A 151 -12.28 15.19 -12.79
C GLU A 151 -11.41 16.17 -11.98
N GLU A 152 -11.01 15.80 -10.77
CA GLU A 152 -10.13 16.61 -9.92
C GLU A 152 -8.70 16.65 -10.47
N CYS A 153 -8.16 15.53 -10.95
CA CYS A 153 -6.85 15.51 -11.62
C CYS A 153 -6.81 16.50 -12.78
N LEU A 154 -7.78 16.42 -13.69
CA LEU A 154 -7.84 17.27 -14.87
C LEU A 154 -8.01 18.76 -14.52
N LYS A 155 -8.70 19.07 -13.40
CA LYS A 155 -8.79 20.45 -12.88
C LYS A 155 -7.49 20.93 -12.22
N SER A 156 -6.73 20.02 -11.61
CA SER A 156 -5.49 20.36 -10.90
C SER A 156 -4.28 20.55 -11.83
N TRP A 157 -4.35 20.02 -13.05
CA TRP A 157 -3.29 20.13 -14.05
C TRP A 157 -3.54 21.24 -15.05
N SER A 158 -2.47 21.71 -15.70
CA SER A 158 -2.60 22.63 -16.84
C SER A 158 -3.46 21.99 -17.93
N PRO A 159 -4.46 22.71 -18.50
CA PRO A 159 -5.35 22.16 -19.53
C PRO A 159 -4.62 21.58 -20.75
N VAL A 160 -3.42 22.08 -21.05
CA VAL A 160 -2.59 21.63 -22.19
C VAL A 160 -2.02 20.23 -21.93
N GLU A 161 -1.66 19.91 -20.69
CA GLU A 161 -0.98 18.66 -20.32
C GLU A 161 -1.93 17.64 -19.69
N ALA A 162 -3.13 18.07 -19.24
CA ALA A 162 -4.02 17.26 -18.42
C ALA A 162 -4.42 15.94 -19.11
N SER A 163 -4.76 16.01 -20.39
CA SER A 163 -5.12 14.84 -21.19
C SER A 163 -3.95 13.88 -21.38
N GLU A 164 -2.74 14.39 -21.62
CA GLU A 164 -1.54 13.58 -21.81
C GLU A 164 -1.13 12.88 -20.50
N LYS A 165 -1.14 13.61 -19.38
CA LYS A 165 -0.86 13.06 -18.05
C LYS A 165 -1.82 11.95 -17.68
N TRP A 166 -3.12 12.17 -17.91
CA TRP A 166 -4.13 11.14 -17.67
C TRP A 166 -3.95 9.92 -18.59
N ALA A 167 -3.63 10.14 -19.87
CA ALA A 167 -3.38 9.06 -20.82
C ALA A 167 -2.15 8.23 -20.42
N LYS A 168 -1.07 8.86 -19.94
CA LYS A 168 0.12 8.17 -19.43
C LYS A 168 -0.18 7.29 -18.22
N ILE A 169 -0.96 7.80 -17.26
CA ILE A 169 -1.42 7.01 -16.10
C ILE A 169 -2.30 5.85 -16.56
N THR A 170 -3.24 6.10 -17.46
CA THR A 170 -4.12 5.07 -18.04
C THR A 170 -3.30 3.97 -18.69
N ALA A 171 -2.32 4.32 -19.54
CA ALA A 171 -1.42 3.36 -20.17
C ALA A 171 -0.62 2.53 -19.15
N ALA A 172 -0.16 3.12 -18.05
CA ALA A 172 0.54 2.40 -16.99
C ALA A 172 -0.36 1.37 -16.29
N VAL A 173 -1.60 1.74 -16.00
CA VAL A 173 -2.58 0.86 -15.36
C VAL A 173 -2.98 -0.26 -16.31
N ASP A 174 -3.35 0.07 -17.55
CA ASP A 174 -3.84 -0.88 -18.55
C ASP A 174 -2.77 -1.90 -18.94
N SER A 175 -1.50 -1.47 -19.07
CA SER A 175 -0.39 -2.38 -19.40
C SER A 175 0.02 -3.30 -18.24
N THR A 176 -0.45 -3.02 -17.02
CA THR A 176 -0.27 -3.86 -15.83
C THR A 176 -1.58 -4.50 -15.38
N ASN A 177 -2.60 -4.52 -16.25
CA ASN A 177 -3.90 -5.07 -15.92
C ASN A 177 -3.77 -6.51 -15.43
N ASN A 178 -4.51 -6.86 -14.37
CA ASN A 178 -4.49 -8.16 -13.69
C ASN A 178 -3.14 -8.56 -13.07
N MET A 179 -2.14 -7.69 -13.04
CA MET A 179 -0.87 -7.95 -12.35
C MET A 179 -0.96 -7.56 -10.88
N ILE A 180 -0.57 -8.49 -10.02
CA ILE A 180 -0.44 -8.30 -8.56
C ILE A 180 0.90 -8.87 -8.08
N LEU A 181 1.37 -8.41 -6.93
CA LEU A 181 2.54 -8.95 -6.25
C LEU A 181 2.14 -10.21 -5.49
N VAL A 182 2.93 -11.28 -5.63
CA VAL A 182 2.76 -12.53 -4.91
C VAL A 182 4.07 -12.94 -4.22
N TYR A 183 3.94 -13.59 -3.07
CA TYR A 183 5.03 -14.23 -2.34
C TYR A 183 4.55 -15.60 -1.88
N ASP A 184 5.31 -16.67 -2.14
CA ASP A 184 4.89 -18.05 -1.88
C ASP A 184 3.49 -18.39 -2.44
N ALA A 185 3.23 -17.93 -3.67
CA ALA A 185 1.97 -18.11 -4.41
C ALA A 185 0.71 -17.51 -3.76
N VAL A 186 0.86 -16.65 -2.75
CA VAL A 186 -0.22 -15.85 -2.19
C VAL A 186 0.01 -14.35 -2.46
N PRO A 187 -1.06 -13.55 -2.62
CA PRO A 187 -0.91 -12.10 -2.73
C PRO A 187 -0.10 -11.53 -1.57
N VAL A 188 0.80 -10.60 -1.88
CA VAL A 188 1.57 -9.87 -0.87
C VAL A 188 0.59 -9.08 0.01
N MET A 189 0.58 -9.38 1.31
CA MET A 189 -0.16 -8.61 2.29
C MET A 189 0.61 -7.33 2.62
N TYR A 190 -0.08 -6.19 2.60
CA TYR A 190 0.52 -4.87 2.86
C TYR A 190 1.68 -4.54 1.90
N PRO A 191 1.44 -4.36 0.59
CA PRO A 191 2.44 -3.86 -0.35
C PRO A 191 2.72 -2.37 -0.09
N MET A 192 3.37 -2.08 1.04
CA MET A 192 3.65 -0.73 1.52
C MET A 192 4.61 -0.01 0.57
N TYR A 193 4.36 1.28 0.36
CA TYR A 193 5.23 2.18 -0.39
C TYR A 193 5.26 3.54 0.31
N PHE A 194 6.28 4.34 0.02
CA PHE A 194 6.46 5.68 0.59
C PHE A 194 7.33 6.53 -0.35
N SER A 195 7.31 7.85 -0.15
CA SER A 195 7.87 8.82 -1.11
C SER A 195 9.37 8.69 -1.37
N THR A 196 10.18 8.67 -0.31
CA THR A 196 11.64 8.85 -0.42
C THR A 196 12.29 8.22 0.80
N SER A 197 13.32 7.40 0.61
CA SER A 197 14.06 6.77 1.70
C SER A 197 15.31 7.54 2.07
N SER A 198 15.94 7.16 3.18
CA SER A 198 17.23 7.72 3.62
C SER A 198 18.43 7.10 2.88
N GLY A 199 18.18 6.31 1.82
CA GLY A 199 19.16 5.51 1.08
C GLY A 199 19.00 3.99 1.26
N LYS A 200 18.12 3.58 2.18
CA LYS A 200 17.68 2.20 2.39
C LYS A 200 16.21 2.18 2.78
N THR A 201 15.50 1.12 2.41
CA THR A 201 14.16 0.86 2.95
C THR A 201 14.26 0.25 4.36
N GLU A 202 13.14 0.22 5.07
CA GLU A 202 13.06 -0.32 6.43
C GLU A 202 12.57 -1.77 6.43
N ASN A 203 12.95 -2.54 7.46
CA ASN A 203 12.23 -3.78 7.72
C ASN A 203 10.86 -3.47 8.32
N SER A 204 9.82 -4.17 7.87
CA SER A 204 8.46 -3.97 8.41
C SER A 204 8.36 -4.15 9.93
N GLY A 205 9.13 -5.07 10.53
CA GLY A 205 9.11 -5.29 11.98
C GLY A 205 9.77 -4.18 12.81
N ASP A 206 10.55 -3.29 12.18
CA ASP A 206 11.18 -2.15 12.85
C ASP A 206 10.22 -0.94 12.90
N ILE A 207 9.19 -0.93 12.04
CA ILE A 207 8.20 0.16 11.90
C ILE A 207 6.81 -0.23 12.41
N PHE A 208 6.41 -1.49 12.17
CA PHE A 208 5.10 -2.04 12.52
C PHE A 208 5.24 -3.26 13.41
N SER A 209 4.12 -3.78 13.91
CA SER A 209 4.12 -4.91 14.86
C SER A 209 4.54 -6.26 14.26
N TYR A 210 4.67 -6.38 12.94
CA TYR A 210 4.93 -7.66 12.27
C TYR A 210 6.00 -7.53 11.20
N GLN A 211 6.92 -8.50 11.19
CA GLN A 211 7.91 -8.67 10.13
C GLN A 211 7.37 -9.58 9.02
N TYR A 212 7.29 -9.05 7.80
CA TYR A 212 6.97 -9.82 6.60
C TYR A 212 8.25 -10.25 5.86
N PRO A 213 8.30 -11.45 5.27
CA PRO A 213 9.50 -11.94 4.61
C PRO A 213 9.90 -11.12 3.37
N TYR A 214 8.95 -10.46 2.70
CA TYR A 214 9.14 -9.61 1.53
C TYR A 214 9.29 -8.10 1.85
N LEU A 215 9.01 -7.66 3.08
CA LEU A 215 9.23 -6.27 3.53
C LEU A 215 10.50 -6.20 4.37
N ARG A 216 11.63 -6.29 3.67
CA ARG A 216 12.98 -6.25 4.22
C ARG A 216 13.69 -4.96 3.81
N SER A 217 14.61 -4.51 4.65
CA SER A 217 15.50 -3.42 4.33
C SER A 217 16.38 -3.80 3.14
N VAL A 218 16.29 -3.01 2.07
CA VAL A 218 17.14 -3.11 0.89
C VAL A 218 17.77 -1.75 0.60
N SER A 219 18.88 -1.76 -0.16
CA SER A 219 19.49 -0.52 -0.62
C SER A 219 18.58 0.19 -1.62
N SER A 220 18.43 1.50 -1.46
CA SER A 220 17.77 2.39 -2.42
C SER A 220 18.77 3.48 -2.83
N PRO A 221 19.66 3.21 -3.79
CA PRO A 221 20.65 4.18 -4.22
C PRO A 221 19.99 5.40 -4.88
N ASP A 222 20.75 6.49 -4.98
CA ASP A 222 20.39 7.72 -5.70
C ASP A 222 19.21 8.53 -5.14
N GLU A 223 18.67 8.16 -3.98
CA GLU A 223 17.60 8.91 -3.28
C GLU A 223 17.96 10.37 -3.01
N GLN A 224 19.26 10.72 -2.98
CA GLN A 224 19.74 12.08 -2.73
C GLN A 224 19.29 13.08 -3.79
N VAL A 225 18.91 12.62 -4.99
CA VAL A 225 18.39 13.48 -6.05
C VAL A 225 16.93 13.89 -5.81
N ALA A 226 16.22 13.18 -4.93
CA ALA A 226 14.83 13.47 -4.64
C ALA A 226 14.71 14.82 -3.92
N PRO A 227 13.79 15.72 -4.34
CA PRO A 227 13.61 17.03 -3.70
C PRO A 227 13.29 16.96 -2.20
N LYS A 228 12.77 15.82 -1.73
CA LYS A 228 12.37 15.57 -0.34
C LYS A 228 13.38 14.72 0.45
N PHE A 229 14.57 14.45 -0.10
CA PHE A 229 15.57 13.62 0.59
C PHE A 229 16.04 14.25 1.91
N THR A 230 16.32 15.55 1.89
CA THR A 230 16.69 16.32 3.08
C THR A 230 15.66 17.40 3.32
N SER A 231 15.22 17.55 4.57
CA SER A 231 14.43 18.69 5.02
C SER A 231 14.90 19.14 6.41
N SER A 232 14.66 20.40 6.73
CA SER A 232 14.98 20.96 8.04
C SER A 232 13.83 21.84 8.51
N VAL A 233 13.48 21.71 9.78
CA VAL A 233 12.51 22.53 10.48
C VAL A 233 13.14 23.01 11.77
N SER A 234 13.05 24.31 12.02
CA SER A 234 13.56 24.93 13.25
C SER A 234 12.42 25.28 14.18
N PHE A 235 12.60 24.98 15.46
CA PHE A 235 11.70 25.40 16.54
C PHE A 235 12.49 26.19 17.57
N SER A 236 11.84 27.16 18.22
CA SER A 236 12.39 27.67 19.48
C SER A 236 12.36 26.58 20.56
N ASN A 237 13.23 26.69 21.56
CA ASN A 237 13.23 25.74 22.68
C ASN A 237 11.88 25.68 23.40
N ASP A 238 11.17 26.82 23.47
CA ASP A 238 9.84 26.89 24.08
C ASP A 238 8.82 26.11 23.25
N GLU A 239 8.78 26.31 21.94
CA GLU A 239 7.88 25.57 21.04
C GLU A 239 8.16 24.06 21.04
N PHE A 240 9.45 23.68 21.00
CA PHE A 240 9.85 22.29 21.06
C PHE A 240 9.37 21.64 22.37
N ALA A 241 9.72 22.22 23.52
CA ALA A 241 9.30 21.70 24.81
C ALA A 241 7.77 21.65 24.92
N LYS A 242 7.07 22.69 24.46
CA LYS A 242 5.60 22.76 24.48
C LYS A 242 4.96 21.63 23.67
N LYS A 243 5.43 21.36 22.45
CA LYS A 243 4.90 20.26 21.60
C LYS A 243 5.01 18.91 22.29
N PHE A 244 6.15 18.59 22.90
CA PHE A 244 6.32 17.33 23.63
C PHE A 244 5.53 17.29 24.94
N ASN A 245 5.46 18.40 25.68
CA ASN A 245 4.74 18.48 26.95
C ASN A 245 3.23 18.34 26.81
N GLN A 246 2.71 18.75 25.66
CA GLN A 246 1.31 18.65 25.26
C GLN A 246 1.03 17.35 24.47
N SER A 247 2.06 16.54 24.20
CA SER A 247 1.86 15.25 23.56
C SER A 247 1.14 14.29 24.51
N GLY A 248 0.36 13.37 23.95
CA GLY A 248 -0.29 12.29 24.71
C GLY A 248 0.68 11.26 25.31
N TYR A 249 1.99 11.41 25.09
CA TYR A 249 3.02 10.44 25.45
C TYR A 249 3.62 10.66 26.85
N GLY A 250 3.09 11.60 27.64
CA GLY A 250 3.55 11.85 29.01
C GLY A 250 4.97 12.43 29.11
N ILE A 251 5.52 12.92 28.01
CA ILE A 251 6.87 13.50 27.96
C ILE A 251 6.86 14.87 28.65
N LYS A 252 7.87 15.15 29.48
CA LYS A 252 8.05 16.43 30.17
C LYS A 252 9.46 16.97 29.97
N LEU A 253 9.56 18.02 29.16
CA LEU A 253 10.77 18.74 28.81
C LEU A 253 10.76 20.16 29.40
N ASP A 254 11.94 20.63 29.75
CA ASP A 254 12.24 21.99 30.19
C ASP A 254 12.99 22.69 29.06
N LYS A 255 12.44 23.82 28.57
CA LYS A 255 13.01 24.61 27.47
C LYS A 255 14.45 25.10 27.74
N ALA A 256 14.84 25.23 29.00
CA ALA A 256 16.19 25.64 29.38
C ALA A 256 17.19 24.47 29.42
N LYS A 257 16.71 23.21 29.37
CA LYS A 257 17.53 22.01 29.60
C LYS A 257 17.49 20.99 28.46
N LEU A 258 16.96 21.37 27.29
CA LEU A 258 16.77 20.46 26.16
C LEU A 258 18.03 19.67 25.77
N SER A 259 19.21 20.31 25.74
CA SER A 259 20.48 19.64 25.39
C SER A 259 20.88 18.50 26.34
N SER A 260 20.37 18.50 27.57
CA SER A 260 20.59 17.41 28.54
C SER A 260 19.46 16.37 28.55
N GLN A 261 18.27 16.73 28.06
CA GLN A 261 17.06 15.93 28.11
C GLN A 261 16.78 15.17 26.81
N VAL A 262 17.22 15.68 25.67
CA VAL A 262 17.07 15.09 24.35
C VAL A 262 18.44 14.58 23.91
N LYS A 263 18.55 13.27 23.68
CA LYS A 263 19.78 12.59 23.26
C LYS A 263 19.54 11.86 21.95
#